data_AF-A0A0W1JMR0-F1
#
_entry.id   AF-A0A0W1JMR0-F1
#
_cell.length_a   1.000
_cell.length_b   1.000
_cell.length_c   1.000
_cell.angle_alpha   90.00
_cell.angle_beta   90.00
_cell.angle_gamma   90.00
#
_symmetry.space_group_name_H-M   'P 1'
#
loop_
_entity.id
_entity.type
_entity.pdbx_description
1 polymer ?
#
loop_
_entity_poly.entity_id
_entity_poly.type
_entity_poly.pdbx_seq_one_letter_code
_entity_poly.pdbx_strand_id
1 'polypeptide(L)'
;MVHCKIPRGVLPPWATIYWGGTQMINQQRLWQRLMEVGEIGKEQSGGVTRAAFTKEDRAVKDLVSGYMKEAGLNVHEDAVGNLIGSPFERWIKPRSGRV
;
A
#
# COMPACT_ATOMS: atom_id res chain seq x y z
N MET A 1 22.28 -13.23 12.95
CA MET A 1 22.82 -14.30 12.07
C MET A 1 22.51 -15.63 12.72
N VAL A 2 21.47 -16.33 12.30
CA VAL A 2 21.24 -17.74 12.68
C VAL A 2 21.54 -18.57 11.45
N HIS A 3 22.69 -19.21 11.46
CA HIS A 3 23.21 -19.96 10.32
C HIS A 3 22.59 -21.36 10.34
N CYS A 4 21.39 -21.52 9.77
CA CYS A 4 20.80 -22.84 9.59
C CYS A 4 21.47 -23.50 8.38
N LYS A 5 22.34 -24.48 8.65
CA LYS A 5 23.07 -25.24 7.65
C LYS A 5 22.16 -26.33 7.08
N ILE A 6 21.30 -25.97 6.13
CA ILE A 6 20.49 -26.93 5.37
C ILE A 6 21.45 -27.66 4.42
N PRO A 7 21.48 -29.01 4.38
CA PRO A 7 22.32 -29.76 3.46
C PRO A 7 21.97 -29.38 2.01
N ARG A 8 22.98 -29.01 1.22
CA ARG A 8 22.83 -28.73 -0.22
C ARG A 8 22.34 -29.99 -0.91
N GLY A 9 21.08 -30.01 -1.36
CA GLY A 9 20.57 -31.05 -2.26
C GLY A 9 19.14 -31.54 -2.02
N VAL A 10 18.49 -31.21 -0.90
CA VAL A 10 17.11 -31.66 -0.65
C VAL A 10 16.28 -30.48 -0.12
N LEU A 11 15.75 -29.67 -1.04
CA LEU A 11 14.65 -28.78 -0.71
C LEU A 11 13.38 -29.63 -0.63
N PRO A 12 12.58 -29.55 0.45
CA PRO A 12 11.32 -30.25 0.49
C PRO A 12 10.37 -29.67 -0.58
N PRO A 13 9.44 -30.47 -1.15
CA PRO A 13 8.57 -30.02 -2.25
C PRO A 13 7.78 -28.74 -1.95
N TRP A 14 7.51 -28.48 -0.67
CA TRP A 14 6.82 -27.28 -0.21
C TRP A 14 7.70 -26.02 -0.18
N ALA A 15 9.04 -26.14 -0.11
CA ALA A 15 9.95 -24.99 -0.01
C ALA A 15 10.07 -24.20 -1.33
N THR A 16 9.85 -24.84 -2.48
CA THR A 16 9.88 -24.19 -3.80
C THR A 16 8.65 -23.29 -4.04
N ILE A 17 7.55 -23.53 -3.32
CA ILE A 17 6.25 -22.89 -3.61
C ILE A 17 6.11 -21.52 -2.91
N TYR A 18 6.83 -21.28 -1.80
CA TYR A 18 6.50 -20.15 -0.90
C TYR A 18 7.58 -19.08 -0.70
N TRP A 19 8.72 -19.12 -1.41
CA TRP A 19 9.77 -18.09 -1.28
C TRP A 19 10.14 -17.35 -2.58
N GLY A 20 9.41 -17.55 -3.68
CA GLY A 20 9.89 -17.18 -5.02
C GLY A 20 9.21 -16.00 -5.71
N GLY A 21 8.43 -15.17 -5.02
CA GLY A 21 7.72 -14.07 -5.67
C GLY A 21 8.38 -12.73 -5.42
N THR A 22 9.21 -12.24 -6.35
CA THR A 22 9.51 -10.80 -6.42
C THR A 22 8.21 -10.10 -6.79
N GLN A 23 7.41 -9.70 -5.80
CA GLN A 23 6.21 -8.91 -6.02
C GLN A 23 6.67 -7.52 -6.50
N MET A 24 6.88 -7.39 -7.81
CA MET A 24 7.31 -6.13 -8.39
C MET A 24 6.13 -5.15 -8.40
N ILE A 25 6.39 -3.94 -7.93
CA ILE A 25 5.39 -2.86 -7.96
C ILE A 25 5.18 -2.44 -9.42
N ASN A 26 3.92 -2.28 -9.83
CA ASN A 26 3.58 -1.68 -11.12
C ASN A 26 3.93 -0.17 -11.09
N GLN A 27 5.04 0.18 -11.74
CA GLN A 27 5.59 1.55 -11.75
C GLN A 27 4.67 2.53 -12.47
N GLN A 28 4.10 2.14 -13.61
CA GLN A 28 3.19 2.97 -14.39
C GLN A 28 1.94 3.34 -13.57
N ARG A 29 1.33 2.34 -12.90
CA ARG A 29 0.17 2.58 -12.02
C ARG A 29 0.50 3.54 -10.89
N LEU A 30 1.68 3.39 -10.27
CA LEU A 30 2.13 4.28 -9.20
C LEU A 30 2.31 5.71 -9.73
N TRP A 31 3.00 5.85 -10.87
CA TRP A 31 3.27 7.15 -11.47
C TRP A 31 1.98 7.88 -11.87
N GLN A 32 1.04 7.19 -12.51
CA GLN A 32 -0.26 7.76 -12.88
C GLN A 32 -1.01 8.29 -11.66
N ARG A 33 -1.12 7.49 -10.59
CA ARG A 33 -1.80 7.92 -9.35
C ARG A 33 -1.10 9.10 -8.67
N LEU A 34 0.23 9.17 -8.72
CA LEU A 34 0.97 10.32 -8.20
C LEU A 34 0.68 11.60 -9.00
N MET A 35 0.60 11.50 -10.32
CA MET A 35 0.25 12.65 -11.17
C MET A 35 -1.20 13.09 -10.93
N GLU A 36 -2.15 12.16 -10.86
CA GLU A 36 -3.56 12.45 -10.57
C GLU A 36 -3.75 13.18 -9.22
N VAL A 37 -3.05 12.72 -8.18
CA VAL A 37 -3.04 13.37 -6.86
C VAL A 37 -2.33 14.74 -6.92
N GLY A 38 -1.32 14.88 -7.77
CA GLY A 38 -0.55 16.11 -7.95
C GLY A 38 -1.28 17.22 -8.71
N GLU A 39 -2.29 16.88 -9.51
CA GLU A 39 -3.14 17.90 -10.17
C GLU A 39 -4.03 18.64 -9.16
N ILE A 40 -4.36 18.01 -8.02
CA ILE A 40 -5.16 18.65 -6.98
C ILE A 40 -4.24 19.56 -6.13
N GLY A 41 -4.49 20.86 -6.15
CA GLY A 41 -3.68 21.86 -5.44
C GLY A 41 -2.43 22.32 -6.21
N LYS A 42 -2.36 22.04 -7.52
CA LYS A 42 -1.29 22.49 -8.40
C LYS A 42 -1.29 24.01 -8.56
N GLU A 43 -0.16 24.62 -8.31
CA GLU A 43 0.06 26.06 -8.49
C GLU A 43 0.65 26.37 -9.88
N GLN A 44 0.45 27.61 -10.34
CA GLN A 44 1.08 28.11 -11.58
C GLN A 44 2.61 28.11 -11.51
N SER A 45 3.17 28.17 -10.31
CA SER A 45 4.61 28.07 -10.00
C SER A 45 5.20 26.67 -10.25
N GLY A 46 4.34 25.66 -10.48
CA GLY A 46 4.74 24.26 -10.60
C GLY A 46 4.80 23.50 -9.27
N GLY A 47 4.50 24.15 -8.15
CA GLY A 47 4.36 23.52 -6.84
C GLY A 47 2.98 22.90 -6.61
N VAL A 48 2.84 22.21 -5.47
CA VAL A 48 1.54 21.75 -4.97
C VAL A 48 1.36 22.26 -3.55
N THR A 49 0.37 23.14 -3.35
CA THR A 49 0.01 23.65 -2.03
C THR A 49 -1.35 23.11 -1.63
N ARG A 50 -1.37 22.38 -0.53
CA ARG A 50 -2.59 21.81 0.05
C ARG A 50 -2.53 21.98 1.56
N ALA A 51 -3.22 23.00 2.04
CA ALA A 51 -3.38 23.19 3.48
C ALA A 51 -4.38 22.15 4.02
N ALA A 52 -4.16 21.70 5.26
CA ALA A 52 -5.08 20.78 5.92
C ALA A 52 -6.48 21.40 6.04
N PHE A 53 -7.52 20.57 5.94
CA PHE A 53 -8.93 20.98 6.06
C PHE A 53 -9.44 21.96 4.98
N THR A 54 -8.76 22.06 3.84
CA THR A 54 -9.30 22.76 2.66
C THR A 54 -10.09 21.82 1.76
N LYS A 55 -10.74 22.38 0.74
CA LYS A 55 -11.49 21.60 -0.27
C LYS A 55 -10.57 20.68 -1.05
N GLU A 56 -9.34 21.13 -1.30
CA GLU A 56 -8.30 20.39 -2.00
C GLU A 56 -7.82 19.19 -1.17
N ASP A 57 -7.63 19.35 0.14
CA ASP A 57 -7.32 18.23 1.05
C ASP A 57 -8.43 17.18 1.03
N ARG A 58 -9.70 17.61 1.09
CA ARG A 58 -10.86 16.70 0.99
C ARG A 58 -10.89 15.96 -0.35
N ALA A 59 -10.68 16.67 -1.46
CA ALA A 59 -10.69 16.08 -2.80
C ALA A 59 -9.60 15.01 -2.96
N VAL A 60 -8.39 15.24 -2.42
CA VAL A 60 -7.32 14.22 -2.41
C VAL A 60 -7.70 13.02 -1.55
N LYS A 61 -8.27 13.24 -0.35
CA LYS A 61 -8.72 12.15 0.52
C LYS A 61 -9.80 11.29 -0.16
N ASP A 62 -10.75 11.91 -0.84
CA ASP A 62 -11.80 11.20 -1.58
C ASP A 62 -11.22 10.38 -2.75
N LEU A 63 -10.27 10.95 -3.50
CA LEU A 63 -9.56 10.24 -4.59
C LEU A 63 -8.78 9.03 -4.06
N VAL A 64 -7.97 9.23 -3.01
CA VAL A 64 -7.19 8.15 -2.39
C VAL A 64 -8.09 7.09 -1.75
N SER A 65 -9.21 7.49 -1.14
CA SER A 65 -10.24 6.57 -0.64
C SER A 65 -10.79 5.68 -1.75
N GLY A 66 -11.03 6.23 -2.94
CA GLY A 66 -11.40 5.48 -4.14
C GLY A 66 -10.37 4.40 -4.49
N TYR A 67 -9.10 4.78 -4.60
CA TYR A 67 -8.03 3.81 -4.88
C TYR A 67 -7.90 2.70 -3.85
N MET A 68 -8.13 3.02 -2.57
CA MET A 68 -8.10 2.04 -1.49
C MET A 68 -9.30 1.07 -1.57
N LYS A 69 -10.50 1.58 -1.88
CA LYS A 69 -11.71 0.77 -2.09
C LYS A 69 -11.57 -0.15 -3.31
N GLU A 70 -11.04 0.37 -4.41
CA GLU A 70 -10.73 -0.42 -5.62
C GLU A 70 -9.74 -1.55 -5.33
N ALA A 71 -8.78 -1.31 -4.43
CA ALA A 71 -7.82 -2.33 -3.98
C ALA A 71 -8.44 -3.35 -3.01
N GLY A 72 -9.73 -3.23 -2.67
CA GLY A 72 -10.44 -4.12 -1.76
C GLY A 72 -10.08 -3.92 -0.28
N LEU A 73 -9.62 -2.72 0.10
CA LEU A 73 -9.37 -2.38 1.50
C LEU A 73 -10.66 -1.90 2.19
N ASN A 74 -10.73 -2.11 3.50
CA ASN A 74 -11.72 -1.45 4.35
C ASN A 74 -11.23 -0.04 4.67
N VAL A 75 -11.95 0.99 4.19
CA VAL A 75 -11.53 2.39 4.28
C VAL A 75 -12.38 3.13 5.30
N HIS A 76 -11.74 3.78 6.26
CA HIS A 76 -12.38 4.61 7.27
C HIS A 76 -11.56 5.86 7.57
N GLU A 77 -12.20 6.88 8.10
CA GLU A 77 -11.59 8.12 8.56
C GLU A 77 -11.78 8.23 10.08
N ASP A 78 -10.73 8.58 10.81
CA ASP A 78 -10.81 8.76 12.26
C ASP A 78 -11.33 10.15 12.67
N ALA A 79 -11.51 10.37 13.98
CA ALA A 79 -12.06 11.62 14.50
C ALA A 79 -11.16 12.85 14.25
N VAL A 80 -9.88 12.67 13.93
CA VAL A 80 -8.93 13.75 13.64
C VAL A 80 -8.66 13.92 12.14
N GLY A 81 -9.30 13.12 11.28
CA GLY A 81 -9.26 13.24 9.83
C GLY A 81 -8.16 12.42 9.14
N ASN A 82 -7.59 11.41 9.81
CA ASN A 82 -6.69 10.46 9.15
C ASN A 82 -7.49 9.45 8.34
N LEU A 83 -7.10 9.26 7.07
CA LEU A 83 -7.68 8.25 6.19
C LEU A 83 -6.90 6.92 6.31
N ILE A 84 -7.59 5.86 6.73
CA ILE A 84 -7.00 4.56 7.02
C ILE A 84 -7.63 3.49 6.13
N GLY A 85 -6.78 2.79 5.36
CA GLY A 85 -7.16 1.59 4.62
C GLY A 85 -6.60 0.34 5.31
N SER A 86 -7.47 -0.47 5.91
CA SER A 86 -7.07 -1.73 6.54
C SER A 86 -7.42 -2.94 5.66
N PRO A 87 -6.59 -3.99 5.63
CA PRO A 87 -6.96 -5.24 4.99
C PRO A 87 -8.13 -5.87 5.76
N PHE A 88 -9.02 -6.56 5.05
CA PHE A 88 -10.02 -7.38 5.72
C PHE A 88 -9.34 -8.52 6.48
N GLU A 89 -9.92 -8.94 7.60
CA GLU A 89 -9.40 -10.00 8.49
C GLU A 89 -9.02 -11.29 7.73
N ARG A 90 -9.75 -11.60 6.64
CA ARG A 90 -9.48 -12.71 5.72
C ARG A 90 -8.10 -12.66 5.03
N TRP A 91 -7.49 -11.48 4.92
CA TRP A 91 -6.16 -11.27 4.33
C TRP A 91 -5.02 -11.37 5.35
N ILE A 92 -5.35 -11.36 6.64
CA ILE A 92 -4.38 -11.55 7.71
C ILE A 92 -4.11 -13.05 7.81
N LYS A 93 -3.28 -13.59 6.91
CA LYS A 93 -2.61 -14.85 7.25
C LYS A 93 -1.66 -14.53 8.40
N PRO A 94 -1.65 -15.31 9.50
CA PRO A 94 -0.59 -15.18 10.49
C PRO A 94 0.73 -15.36 9.75
N ARG A 95 1.62 -14.35 9.81
CA ARG A 95 3.03 -14.60 9.52
C ARG A 95 3.46 -15.64 10.54
N SER A 96 3.69 -16.85 10.05
CA SER A 96 4.06 -18.03 10.84
C SER A 96 4.91 -17.66 12.07
N GLY A 97 4.36 -17.99 13.24
CA GLY A 97 5.01 -18.18 14.54
C GLY A 97 6.31 -17.43 14.83
N ARG A 98 6.23 -16.41 15.69
CA ARG A 98 7.35 -16.00 16.54
C ARG A 98 6.83 -15.46 17.88
N VAL A 99 6.75 -16.35 18.86
CA VAL A 99 7.11 -16.10 20.26
C VAL A 99 8.25 -17.04 20.58
#